data_AF-A0A1Y3WXU8-F1
#
_entry.id   AF-A0A1Y3WXU8-F1
#
_cell.length_a   1.000
_cell.length_b   1.000
_cell.length_c   1.000
_cell.angle_alpha   90.00
_cell.angle_beta   90.00
_cell.angle_gamma   90.00
#
_symmetry.space_group_name_H-M   'P 1'
#
loop_
_entity.id
_entity.type
_entity.pdbx_description
1 polymer ?
#
loop_
_entity_poly.entity_id
_entity_poly.type
_entity_poly.pdbx_seq_one_letter_code
_entity_poly.pdbx_strand_id
1 'polypeptide(L)'
;MAKNAINSAAEVAANNQVTAPVAATSSVASASEQKEPQTTQTSRRRRSTTPPMWRVMTQARPVFDVQLKKDNEIKLACIEKFMNAAYSDVNKFWSDFMDQVNTLLDSRKYCRECESLGYAPECVAEHIVFLGSAIMKKVLKDGVYRTLGADVRLYGKRFSPKDADRFLSEDVKRLPEHALDA
;
A
#
# COMPACT_ATOMS: atom_id res chain seq x y z
N MET A 1 -10.67 -9.16 -52.36
CA MET A 1 -9.95 -9.41 -51.09
C MET A 1 -8.55 -8.82 -51.20
N ALA A 2 -7.98 -8.40 -50.08
CA ALA A 2 -6.62 -7.88 -49.88
C ALA A 2 -6.43 -6.35 -49.81
N LYS A 3 -5.93 -5.91 -48.65
CA LYS A 3 -4.88 -4.90 -48.38
C LYS A 3 -4.70 -4.87 -46.84
N ASN A 4 -3.83 -5.69 -46.25
CA ASN A 4 -2.41 -5.43 -45.89
C ASN A 4 -2.19 -4.04 -45.27
N ALA A 5 -1.97 -3.97 -43.94
CA ALA A 5 -0.67 -3.89 -43.24
C ALA A 5 -0.36 -2.41 -42.88
N ILE A 6 0.07 -2.04 -41.67
CA ILE A 6 1.47 -2.02 -41.20
C ILE A 6 1.47 -1.50 -39.74
N ASN A 7 2.32 -2.08 -38.87
CA ASN A 7 2.71 -1.57 -37.56
C ASN A 7 4.01 -0.74 -37.65
N SER A 8 4.18 0.32 -36.84
CA SER A 8 5.44 0.97 -36.35
C SER A 8 5.18 2.46 -36.08
N ALA A 9 5.86 3.22 -35.23
CA ALA A 9 6.87 3.08 -34.15
C ALA A 9 6.86 4.45 -33.40
N ALA A 10 7.32 4.54 -32.14
CA ALA A 10 8.45 5.36 -31.62
C ALA A 10 8.54 6.84 -32.11
N GLU A 11 8.94 7.89 -31.38
CA GLU A 11 9.90 8.05 -30.29
C GLU A 11 9.90 9.55 -29.82
N VAL A 12 9.96 9.81 -28.51
CA VAL A 12 10.82 10.74 -27.72
C VAL A 12 11.14 12.20 -28.17
N ALA A 13 10.82 13.12 -27.22
CA ALA A 13 11.53 14.30 -26.67
C ALA A 13 11.87 15.62 -27.42
N ALA A 14 11.81 16.68 -26.58
CA ALA A 14 12.73 17.83 -26.45
C ALA A 14 12.69 18.93 -27.54
N ASN A 15 12.94 20.23 -27.31
CA ASN A 15 13.25 21.08 -26.16
C ASN A 15 13.47 22.54 -26.69
N ASN A 16 13.22 23.55 -25.85
CA ASN A 16 13.78 24.93 -25.80
C ASN A 16 13.61 25.97 -26.94
N GLN A 17 13.26 27.21 -26.54
CA GLN A 17 14.13 28.42 -26.60
C GLN A 17 13.45 29.67 -25.96
N VAL A 18 14.03 30.30 -24.92
CA VAL A 18 14.84 31.57 -24.88
C VAL A 18 13.95 32.84 -24.71
N THR A 19 14.16 33.74 -23.73
CA THR A 19 15.01 34.96 -23.82
C THR A 19 15.11 35.70 -22.45
N ALA A 20 16.32 36.16 -22.09
CA ALA A 20 16.65 37.06 -20.95
C ALA A 20 16.58 38.55 -21.40
N PRO A 21 17.16 39.61 -20.77
CA PRO A 21 17.73 39.84 -19.43
C PRO A 21 17.27 41.19 -18.79
N VAL A 22 17.56 41.47 -17.51
CA VAL A 22 17.85 42.85 -17.04
C VAL A 22 18.86 42.79 -15.90
N ALA A 23 20.02 43.43 -16.10
CA ALA A 23 21.02 43.72 -15.09
C ALA A 23 21.00 45.23 -14.81
N ALA A 24 21.06 45.62 -13.53
CA ALA A 24 21.29 46.98 -13.08
C ALA A 24 22.26 46.98 -11.88
N THR A 25 23.08 48.02 -11.86
CA THR A 25 24.39 48.23 -11.24
C THR A 25 24.41 48.69 -9.77
N SER A 26 25.62 48.68 -9.19
CA SER A 26 26.15 49.52 -8.08
C SER A 26 25.95 48.97 -6.66
N SER A 27 26.81 49.17 -5.65
CA SER A 27 28.21 49.62 -5.47
C SER A 27 28.54 49.50 -3.96
N VAL A 28 29.84 49.53 -3.60
CA VAL A 28 30.51 49.83 -2.30
C VAL A 28 30.31 48.98 -1.01
N ALA A 29 31.44 48.35 -0.63
CA ALA A 29 32.23 48.51 0.62
C ALA A 29 31.75 48.05 2.02
N SER A 30 32.55 47.11 2.55
CA SER A 30 33.18 47.04 3.89
C SER A 30 32.44 46.54 5.14
N ALA A 31 33.28 45.88 5.96
CA ALA A 31 33.21 45.61 7.40
C ALA A 31 32.70 44.23 7.86
N SER A 32 33.62 43.60 8.58
CA SER A 32 33.61 42.35 9.32
C SER A 32 32.58 42.28 10.45
N GLU A 33 31.91 41.14 10.59
CA GLU A 33 31.40 40.66 11.88
C GLU A 33 31.17 39.14 11.84
N GLN A 34 31.64 38.47 12.89
CA GLN A 34 31.54 37.03 13.12
C GLN A 34 30.09 36.61 13.37
N LYS A 35 29.63 35.53 12.72
CA LYS A 35 28.50 34.75 13.25
C LYS A 35 28.58 33.28 12.80
N GLU A 36 28.43 32.41 13.79
CA GLU A 36 28.18 30.96 13.82
C GLU A 36 28.06 30.19 12.49
N PRO A 37 28.56 28.94 12.43
CA PRO A 37 28.25 28.04 11.32
C PRO A 37 26.74 27.79 11.27
N GLN A 38 26.05 28.51 10.40
CA GLN A 38 24.71 28.19 9.94
C GLN A 38 24.76 26.78 9.34
N THR A 39 24.31 25.82 10.14
CA THR A 39 23.98 24.50 9.66
C THR A 39 22.85 24.72 8.66
N THR A 40 23.15 24.63 7.37
CA THR A 40 22.13 24.53 6.32
C THR A 40 21.28 23.32 6.67
N GLN A 41 20.16 23.57 7.35
CA GLN A 41 19.05 22.64 7.46
C GLN A 41 18.56 22.45 6.04
N THR A 42 19.15 21.48 5.35
CA THR A 42 18.48 20.85 4.24
C THR A 42 17.16 20.37 4.82
N SER A 43 16.09 21.08 4.47
CA SER A 43 14.73 20.62 4.65
C SER A 43 14.64 19.32 3.87
N ARG A 44 15.06 18.23 4.52
CA ARG A 44 14.93 16.87 4.04
C ARG A 44 13.44 16.63 4.08
N ARG A 45 12.79 17.03 2.98
CA ARG A 45 11.45 16.66 2.55
C ARG A 45 11.06 15.42 3.33
N ARG A 46 10.17 15.56 4.32
CA ARG A 46 9.59 14.44 5.07
C ARG A 46 8.94 13.55 4.02
N ARG A 47 9.74 12.65 3.43
CA ARG A 47 9.26 11.59 2.57
C ARG A 47 8.26 10.91 3.49
N SER A 48 6.99 10.88 3.11
CA SER A 48 6.03 10.05 3.82
C SER A 48 6.65 8.65 3.78
N THR A 49 7.29 8.26 4.88
CA THR A 49 8.03 7.01 4.91
C THR A 49 6.96 5.96 4.82
N THR A 50 6.86 5.36 3.64
CA THR A 50 5.91 4.28 3.39
C THR A 50 6.12 3.26 4.52
N PRO A 51 5.07 2.91 5.28
CA PRO A 51 5.20 2.02 6.43
C PRO A 51 6.03 0.78 6.09
N PRO A 52 6.96 0.34 6.97
CA PRO A 52 7.85 -0.77 6.67
C PRO A 52 7.10 -2.06 6.28
N MET A 53 5.88 -2.28 6.79
CA MET A 53 5.03 -3.41 6.39
C MET A 53 4.76 -3.44 4.87
N TRP A 54 4.62 -2.29 4.21
CA TRP A 54 4.41 -2.24 2.76
C TRP A 54 5.64 -2.66 1.98
N ARG A 55 6.85 -2.49 2.55
CA ARG A 55 8.07 -3.04 1.97
C ARG A 55 8.03 -4.57 2.01
N VAL A 56 7.57 -5.16 3.11
CA VAL A 56 7.35 -6.61 3.22
C VAL A 56 6.39 -7.08 2.14
N MET A 57 5.23 -6.44 1.97
CA MET A 57 4.25 -6.81 0.93
C MET A 57 4.81 -6.67 -0.49
N THR A 58 5.59 -5.62 -0.75
CA THR A 58 6.24 -5.38 -2.05
C THR A 58 7.19 -6.53 -2.43
N GLN A 59 7.83 -7.15 -1.45
CA GLN A 59 8.73 -8.30 -1.67
C GLN A 59 8.00 -9.64 -1.67
N ALA A 60 7.02 -9.82 -0.78
CA ALA A 60 6.28 -11.07 -0.61
C ALA A 60 5.35 -11.36 -1.80
N ARG A 61 4.66 -10.34 -2.33
CA ARG A 61 3.63 -10.53 -3.36
C ARG A 61 4.16 -11.13 -4.66
N PRO A 62 5.27 -10.66 -5.27
CA PRO A 62 5.81 -11.29 -6.48
C PRO A 62 6.22 -12.75 -6.26
N VAL A 63 6.72 -13.08 -5.07
CA VAL A 63 7.09 -14.47 -4.72
C VAL A 63 5.85 -15.35 -4.62
N PHE A 64 4.75 -14.85 -4.07
CA PHE A 64 3.46 -15.54 -4.02
C PHE A 64 2.84 -15.70 -5.42
N ASP A 65 2.90 -14.66 -6.27
CA ASP A 65 2.27 -14.65 -7.59
C ASP A 65 2.81 -15.74 -8.53
N VAL A 66 4.08 -16.13 -8.37
CA VAL A 66 4.73 -17.20 -9.15
C VAL A 66 4.56 -18.61 -8.58
N GLN A 67 3.90 -18.76 -7.43
CA GLN A 67 3.64 -20.08 -6.84
C GLN A 67 2.55 -20.81 -7.61
N LEU A 68 2.74 -22.11 -7.85
CA LEU A 68 1.72 -22.95 -8.49
C LEU A 68 0.47 -23.08 -7.63
N LYS A 69 0.64 -23.13 -6.30
CA LYS A 69 -0.44 -23.16 -5.32
C LYS A 69 -0.62 -21.77 -4.71
N LYS A 70 -1.82 -21.22 -4.85
CA LYS A 70 -2.18 -19.88 -4.34
C LYS A 70 -2.93 -19.97 -3.01
N ASP A 71 -2.36 -20.72 -2.08
CA ASP A 71 -2.96 -21.01 -0.78
C ASP A 71 -2.57 -19.97 0.28
N ASN A 72 -3.37 -19.88 1.34
CA ASN A 72 -3.15 -18.92 2.43
C ASN A 72 -1.87 -19.20 3.23
N GLU A 73 -1.50 -20.48 3.40
CA GLU A 73 -0.24 -20.88 4.04
C GLU A 73 0.97 -20.32 3.28
N ILE A 74 0.89 -20.29 1.94
CA ILE A 74 1.95 -19.76 1.09
C ILE A 74 2.02 -18.24 1.19
N LYS A 75 0.88 -17.54 1.32
CA LYS A 75 0.87 -16.09 1.62
C LYS A 75 1.62 -15.79 2.92
N LEU A 76 1.31 -16.54 3.98
CA LEU A 76 1.95 -16.38 5.28
C LEU A 76 3.45 -16.66 5.20
N ALA A 77 3.87 -17.78 4.60
CA ALA A 77 5.28 -18.12 4.43
C ALA A 77 6.06 -17.06 3.61
N CYS A 78 5.43 -16.49 2.58
CA CYS A 78 6.03 -15.39 1.81
C CYS A 78 6.25 -14.15 2.68
N ILE A 79 5.30 -13.80 3.55
CA ILE A 79 5.43 -12.67 4.48
C ILE A 79 6.55 -12.94 5.48
N GLU A 80 6.54 -14.10 6.14
CA GLU A 80 7.51 -14.47 7.18
C GLU A 80 8.96 -14.42 6.66
N LYS A 81 9.18 -14.82 5.41
CA LYS A 81 10.48 -14.75 4.74
C LYS A 81 11.05 -13.33 4.67
N PHE A 82 10.21 -12.32 4.46
CA PHE A 82 10.63 -10.93 4.27
C PHE A 82 10.41 -10.05 5.51
N MET A 83 9.63 -10.52 6.47
CA MET A 83 9.30 -9.80 7.69
C MET A 83 10.55 -9.46 8.50
N ASN A 84 11.43 -10.43 8.73
CA ASN A 84 12.63 -10.27 9.57
C ASN A 84 13.65 -9.27 9.01
N ALA A 85 13.56 -8.92 7.72
CA ALA A 85 14.41 -7.89 7.12
C ALA A 85 13.93 -6.46 7.44
N ALA A 86 12.65 -6.28 7.76
CA ALA A 86 12.03 -4.99 8.04
C ALA A 86 11.62 -4.81 9.51
N TYR A 87 11.46 -5.90 10.26
CA TYR A 87 10.99 -5.92 11.64
C TYR A 87 11.85 -6.85 12.49
N SER A 88 12.28 -6.37 13.66
CA SER A 88 12.92 -7.19 14.70
C SER A 88 11.90 -7.85 15.64
N ASP A 89 10.70 -7.28 15.74
CA ASP A 89 9.59 -7.82 16.54
C ASP A 89 8.43 -8.21 15.61
N VAL A 90 8.08 -9.50 15.65
CA VAL A 90 6.97 -10.09 14.88
C VAL A 90 5.63 -9.51 15.30
N ASN A 91 5.43 -9.23 16.60
CA ASN A 91 4.19 -8.66 17.09
C ASN A 91 3.99 -7.23 16.58
N LYS A 92 5.08 -6.47 16.46
CA LYS A 92 5.05 -5.13 15.87
C LYS A 92 4.67 -5.15 14.39
N PHE A 93 5.12 -6.16 13.63
CA PHE A 93 4.68 -6.34 12.25
C PHE A 93 3.17 -6.60 12.16
N TRP A 94 2.67 -7.58 12.93
CA TRP A 94 1.24 -7.92 12.89
C TRP A 94 0.35 -6.78 13.39
N SER A 95 0.81 -6.00 14.37
CA SER A 95 0.14 -4.77 14.79
C SER A 95 0.04 -3.77 13.64
N ASP A 96 1.16 -3.44 12.97
CA ASP A 96 1.15 -2.51 11.82
C ASP A 96 0.29 -3.02 10.65
N PHE A 97 0.28 -4.34 10.44
CA PHE A 97 -0.55 -4.98 9.42
C PHE A 97 -2.04 -4.84 9.78
N MET A 98 -2.41 -5.15 11.02
CA MET A 98 -3.79 -5.03 11.48
C MET A 98 -4.28 -3.58 11.53
N ASP A 99 -3.41 -2.60 11.75
CA ASP A 99 -3.78 -1.18 11.58
C ASP A 99 -4.27 -0.86 10.16
N GLN A 100 -3.66 -1.47 9.13
CA GLN A 100 -4.14 -1.31 7.75
C GLN A 100 -5.45 -2.05 7.51
N VAL A 101 -5.63 -3.22 8.14
CA VAL A 101 -6.90 -3.98 8.11
C VAL A 101 -8.02 -3.16 8.77
N ASN A 102 -7.78 -2.64 9.97
CA ASN A 102 -8.70 -1.79 10.71
C ASN A 102 -9.10 -0.55 9.90
N THR A 103 -8.18 0.05 9.14
CA THR A 103 -8.50 1.18 8.24
C THR A 103 -9.60 0.82 7.20
N LEU A 104 -9.62 -0.41 6.69
CA LEU A 104 -10.70 -0.89 5.83
C LEU A 104 -11.98 -1.13 6.62
N LEU A 105 -11.87 -1.74 7.80
CA LEU A 105 -13.01 -2.09 8.66
C LEU A 105 -13.72 -0.86 9.26
N ASP A 106 -13.01 0.25 9.43
CA ASP A 106 -13.59 1.54 9.83
C ASP A 106 -14.50 2.15 8.73
N SER A 107 -14.36 1.68 7.48
CA SER A 107 -15.17 2.14 6.36
C SER A 107 -16.49 1.39 6.28
N ARG A 108 -17.58 2.03 6.73
CA ARG A 108 -18.95 1.49 6.58
C ARG A 108 -19.32 1.12 5.14
N LYS A 109 -18.81 1.86 4.15
CA LYS A 109 -19.03 1.54 2.73
C LYS A 109 -18.41 0.20 2.37
N TYR A 110 -17.17 -0.04 2.81
CA TYR A 110 -16.44 -1.28 2.58
C TYR A 110 -17.16 -2.46 3.23
N CYS A 111 -17.47 -2.38 4.53
CA CYS A 111 -18.10 -3.49 5.26
C CYS A 111 -19.45 -3.88 4.63
N ARG A 112 -20.32 -2.90 4.34
CA ARG A 112 -21.62 -3.16 3.70
C ARG A 112 -21.48 -3.81 2.32
N GLU A 113 -20.47 -3.42 1.54
CA GLU A 113 -20.27 -4.02 0.22
C GLU A 113 -19.79 -5.47 0.36
N CYS A 114 -18.84 -5.76 1.26
CA CYS A 114 -18.42 -7.13 1.57
C CYS A 114 -19.61 -8.00 2.01
N GLU A 115 -20.42 -7.51 2.96
CA GLU A 115 -21.61 -8.19 3.46
C GLU A 115 -22.63 -8.44 2.34
N SER A 116 -22.88 -7.44 1.48
CA SER A 116 -23.80 -7.59 0.34
C SER A 116 -23.34 -8.62 -0.69
N LEU A 117 -22.04 -8.86 -0.76
CA LEU A 117 -21.43 -9.88 -1.61
C LEU A 117 -21.32 -11.24 -0.90
N GLY A 118 -21.70 -11.34 0.37
CA GLY A 118 -21.65 -12.56 1.17
C GLY A 118 -20.26 -12.90 1.74
N TYR A 119 -19.39 -11.91 1.93
CA TYR A 119 -18.04 -12.10 2.47
C TYR A 119 -17.85 -11.41 3.82
N ALA A 120 -17.13 -12.09 4.71
CA ALA A 120 -16.65 -11.52 5.97
C ALA A 120 -15.67 -10.35 5.69
N PRO A 121 -15.97 -9.11 6.13
CA PRO A 121 -15.14 -7.94 5.84
C PRO A 121 -13.68 -8.09 6.28
N GLU A 122 -13.44 -8.72 7.43
CA GLU A 122 -12.11 -8.97 8.01
C GLU A 122 -11.28 -9.92 7.15
N CYS A 123 -11.88 -11.02 6.64
CA CYS A 123 -11.20 -11.94 5.73
C CYS A 123 -10.75 -11.21 4.47
N VAL A 124 -11.67 -10.46 3.84
CA VAL A 124 -11.37 -9.73 2.60
C VAL A 124 -10.33 -8.63 2.84
N ALA A 125 -10.36 -7.98 4.00
CA ALA A 125 -9.48 -6.86 4.31
C ALA A 125 -8.02 -7.30 4.41
N GLU A 126 -7.73 -8.43 5.05
CA GLU A 126 -6.36 -8.98 5.10
C GLU A 126 -5.78 -9.20 3.72
N HIS A 127 -6.59 -9.76 2.82
CA HIS A 127 -6.16 -10.03 1.47
C HIS A 127 -5.93 -8.74 0.68
N ILE A 128 -6.76 -7.72 0.86
CA ILE A 128 -6.54 -6.40 0.25
C ILE A 128 -5.23 -5.78 0.75
N VAL A 129 -4.95 -5.86 2.06
CA VAL A 129 -3.68 -5.38 2.62
C VAL A 129 -2.51 -6.17 2.04
N PHE A 130 -2.63 -7.49 1.85
CA PHE A 130 -1.60 -8.27 1.17
C PHE A 130 -1.35 -7.83 -0.28
N LEU A 131 -2.40 -7.46 -1.03
CA LEU A 131 -2.28 -6.99 -2.41
C LEU A 131 -1.56 -5.64 -2.52
N GLY A 132 -1.53 -4.85 -1.45
CA GLY A 132 -0.74 -3.63 -1.35
C GLY A 132 -1.55 -2.34 -1.23
N SER A 133 -0.87 -1.28 -0.79
CA SER A 133 -1.50 0.01 -0.47
C SER A 133 -2.28 0.65 -1.63
N ALA A 134 -1.85 0.44 -2.88
CA ALA A 134 -2.55 0.97 -4.05
C ALA A 134 -3.92 0.31 -4.24
N ILE A 135 -4.02 -1.00 -4.05
CA ILE A 135 -5.27 -1.75 -4.13
C ILE A 135 -6.19 -1.36 -2.97
N MET A 136 -5.66 -1.27 -1.75
CA MET A 136 -6.41 -0.80 -0.58
C MET A 136 -7.05 0.57 -0.82
N LYS A 137 -6.28 1.55 -1.33
CA LYS A 137 -6.80 2.88 -1.69
C LYS A 137 -7.87 2.82 -2.77
N LYS A 138 -7.69 1.95 -3.77
CA LYS A 138 -8.65 1.78 -4.85
C LYS A 138 -9.96 1.16 -4.34
N VAL A 139 -9.91 0.17 -3.45
CA VAL A 139 -11.10 -0.40 -2.80
C VAL A 139 -11.86 0.66 -2.01
N LEU A 140 -11.17 1.45 -1.19
CA LEU A 140 -11.82 2.51 -0.40
C LEU A 140 -12.50 3.56 -1.29
N LYS A 141 -11.91 3.87 -2.44
CA LYS A 141 -12.45 4.83 -3.41
C LYS A 141 -13.59 4.24 -4.24
N ASP A 142 -13.32 3.17 -4.96
CA ASP A 142 -14.17 2.65 -6.04
C ASP A 142 -15.09 1.50 -5.59
N GLY A 143 -14.78 0.85 -4.46
CA GLY A 143 -15.50 -0.31 -3.95
C GLY A 143 -14.77 -1.64 -4.18
N VAL A 144 -15.21 -2.66 -3.45
CA VAL A 144 -14.64 -4.02 -3.43
C VAL A 144 -14.84 -4.69 -4.79
N TYR A 145 -16.07 -4.77 -5.28
CA TYR A 145 -16.39 -5.50 -6.51
C TYR A 145 -15.74 -4.85 -7.74
N ARG A 146 -15.75 -3.52 -7.81
CA ARG A 146 -15.10 -2.78 -8.92
C ARG A 146 -13.58 -2.97 -8.95
N THR A 147 -12.97 -3.21 -7.80
CA THR A 147 -11.50 -3.31 -7.69
C THR A 147 -11.01 -4.74 -7.86
N LEU A 148 -11.68 -5.71 -7.23
CA LEU A 148 -11.25 -7.11 -7.16
C LEU A 148 -12.03 -8.03 -8.11
N GLY A 149 -13.21 -7.62 -8.56
CA GLY A 149 -14.07 -8.42 -9.43
C GLY A 149 -14.36 -9.80 -8.82
N ALA A 150 -14.22 -10.85 -9.64
CA ALA A 150 -14.45 -12.22 -9.21
C ALA A 150 -13.37 -12.77 -8.27
N ASP A 151 -12.20 -12.12 -8.14
CA ASP A 151 -11.10 -12.63 -7.31
C ASP A 151 -11.41 -12.55 -5.81
N VAL A 152 -12.38 -11.72 -5.42
CA VAL A 152 -12.85 -11.62 -4.02
C VAL A 152 -13.30 -12.98 -3.46
N ARG A 153 -13.76 -13.91 -4.31
CA ARG A 153 -14.15 -15.27 -3.89
C ARG A 153 -12.99 -16.09 -3.33
N LEU A 154 -11.75 -15.71 -3.64
CA LEU A 154 -10.54 -16.37 -3.14
C LEU A 154 -10.17 -15.90 -1.72
N TYR A 155 -10.92 -14.93 -1.16
CA TYR A 155 -10.58 -14.20 0.06
C TYR A 155 -11.49 -14.57 1.24
N GLY A 156 -12.01 -15.80 1.26
CA GLY A 156 -12.97 -16.27 2.28
C GLY A 156 -12.34 -16.75 3.59
N LYS A 157 -11.01 -16.79 3.71
CA LYS A 157 -10.33 -17.28 4.92
C LYS A 157 -9.14 -16.39 5.25
N ARG A 158 -8.92 -16.13 6.53
CA ARG A 158 -7.76 -15.38 7.01
C ARG A 158 -6.46 -16.19 6.85
N PHE A 159 -5.35 -15.48 6.73
CA PHE A 159 -4.02 -16.11 6.68
C PHE A 159 -3.10 -15.62 7.81
N SER A 160 -3.50 -14.57 8.55
CA SER A 160 -2.74 -14.15 9.72
C SER A 160 -2.76 -15.24 10.81
N PRO A 161 -1.73 -15.32 11.66
CA PRO A 161 -1.77 -16.11 12.88
C PRO A 161 -2.96 -15.70 13.76
N LYS A 162 -3.57 -16.65 14.49
CA LYS A 162 -4.70 -16.39 15.41
C LYS A 162 -4.37 -15.31 16.44
N ASP A 163 -3.12 -15.29 16.91
CA ASP A 163 -2.65 -14.29 17.87
C ASP A 163 -2.70 -12.85 17.35
N ALA A 164 -2.75 -12.64 16.03
CA ALA A 164 -2.88 -11.31 15.44
C ALA A 164 -4.27 -10.71 15.67
N ASP A 165 -5.29 -11.52 15.98
CA ASP A 165 -6.68 -11.09 16.19
C ASP A 165 -6.81 -10.13 17.37
N ARG A 166 -5.89 -10.20 18.33
CA ARG A 166 -5.85 -9.25 19.45
C ARG A 166 -5.66 -7.79 18.99
N PHE A 167 -5.08 -7.57 17.81
CA PHE A 167 -4.84 -6.24 17.23
C PHE A 167 -5.99 -5.74 16.35
N LEU A 168 -7.03 -6.55 16.12
CA LEU A 168 -8.26 -6.04 15.50
C LEU A 168 -8.98 -5.09 16.46
N SER A 169 -9.63 -4.07 15.91
CA SER A 169 -10.48 -3.17 16.68
C SER A 169 -11.56 -3.97 17.44
N GLU A 170 -11.86 -3.56 18.68
CA GLU A 170 -12.86 -4.22 19.54
C GLU A 170 -14.25 -4.32 18.89
N ASP A 171 -14.60 -3.37 18.02
CA ASP A 171 -15.88 -3.37 17.30
C ASP A 171 -15.99 -4.53 16.30
N VAL A 172 -14.86 -5.04 15.79
CA VAL A 172 -14.79 -6.23 14.93
C VAL A 172 -14.90 -7.51 15.77
N LYS A 173 -14.29 -7.53 16.96
CA LYS A 173 -14.34 -8.67 17.89
C LYS A 173 -15.74 -8.94 18.45
N ARG A 174 -16.62 -7.94 18.41
CA ARG A 174 -18.01 -8.02 18.90
C ARG A 174 -19.01 -8.57 17.88
N LEU A 175 -18.60 -8.83 16.62
CA LEU A 175 -19.48 -9.49 15.68
C LEU A 175 -19.65 -10.95 16.12
N PRO A 176 -20.88 -11.37 16.48
CA PRO A 176 -21.08 -12.66 17.09
C PRO A 176 -20.93 -13.78 16.06
N GLU A 177 -20.42 -14.92 16.52
CA GLU A 177 -20.42 -16.23 15.85
C GLU A 177 -21.86 -16.73 15.60
N HIS A 178 -22.63 -16.02 14.77
CA HIS A 178 -23.97 -16.44 14.37
C HIS A 178 -23.99 -16.79 12.88
N ALA A 179 -23.19 -17.78 12.48
CA ALA A 179 -23.28 -18.36 11.14
C ALA A 179 -22.74 -19.79 11.04
N LEU A 180 -22.80 -20.60 12.10
CA LEU A 180 -22.37 -22.01 12.05
C LEU A 180 -23.37 -23.05 12.56
N ASP A 181 -24.64 -22.70 12.76
CA ASP A 181 -25.69 -23.69 12.98
C ASP A 181 -26.96 -23.31 12.21
N ALA A 182 -27.10 -23.85 11.00
CA ALA A 182 -28.37 -24.04 10.29
C ALA A 182 -28.22 -25.18 9.27
#